data_AF-A0A6B2H1Z1-F1
#
_entry.id   AF-A0A6B2H1Z1-F1
#
_cell.length_a   1.000
_cell.length_b   1.000
_cell.length_c   1.000
_cell.angle_alpha   90.00
_cell.angle_beta   90.00
_cell.angle_gamma   90.00
#
_symmetry.space_group_name_H-M   'P 1'
#
loop_
_entity.id
_entity.type
_entity.pdbx_description
1 polymer ?
#
loop_
_entity_poly.entity_id
_entity_poly.type
_entity_poly.pdbx_seq_one_letter_code
_entity_poly.pdbx_strand_id
1 'polypeptide(L)'
;MIKKMLCWFLLAFVVVSCDESYVTPDPEARGLNYYPLQVGNYRVYDVTDIEYQNNVPTEKHFQMREWVADSFLDQTNALTYKIIRSVRPDAQSEWLDDSVMTVTKDDKMVILTKDNTKYIKLVFPVTEGRTWEADAYNDHYDYQGDREKHVYSNVGKPSVVNDVEFDKTASITILPPVAKPATDFYDRKEIYAYGVGKIYRLFHRLSFESCDPVDCSGDDNYILDGHKRTEILIDYGKL
;
A
#
# COMPACT_ATOMS: atom_id res chain seq x y z
N MET A 1 -11.30 -62.02 49.56
CA MET A 1 -10.30 -60.94 49.79
C MET A 1 -9.64 -60.52 48.47
N ILE A 2 -10.40 -60.03 47.48
CA ILE A 2 -9.87 -59.62 46.15
C ILE A 2 -10.42 -58.24 45.73
N LYS A 3 -11.04 -57.50 46.66
CA LYS A 3 -11.83 -56.30 46.35
C LYS A 3 -11.13 -54.95 46.55
N LYS A 4 -9.82 -54.90 46.82
CA LYS A 4 -9.14 -53.64 47.19
C LYS A 4 -7.77 -53.36 46.55
N MET A 5 -7.29 -54.21 45.65
CA MET A 5 -5.91 -54.10 45.15
C MET A 5 -5.76 -53.86 43.65
N LEU A 6 -6.85 -53.53 42.92
CA LEU A 6 -6.80 -53.24 41.49
C LEU A 6 -7.24 -51.81 41.13
N CYS A 7 -7.75 -51.04 42.08
CA CYS A 7 -8.14 -49.63 41.84
C CYS A 7 -7.07 -48.61 42.21
N TRP A 8 -5.89 -49.06 42.66
CA TRP A 8 -4.81 -48.20 43.12
C TRP A 8 -3.53 -48.36 42.30
N PHE A 9 -3.63 -48.95 41.11
CA PHE A 9 -2.58 -48.82 40.11
C PHE A 9 -2.92 -47.63 39.21
N LEU A 10 -2.56 -46.45 39.73
CA LEU A 10 -2.12 -45.30 38.96
C LEU A 10 -3.01 -44.98 37.74
N LEU A 11 -4.21 -44.43 37.89
CA LEU A 11 -4.48 -43.01 38.19
C LEU A 11 -3.25 -42.08 38.31
N ALA A 12 -2.26 -42.26 37.43
CA ALA A 12 -1.16 -41.34 37.19
C ALA A 12 -0.94 -41.25 35.68
N PHE A 13 -2.03 -41.14 34.91
CA PHE A 13 -1.95 -40.52 33.60
C PHE A 13 -1.78 -39.03 33.87
N VAL A 14 -0.53 -38.63 34.06
CA VAL A 14 -0.12 -37.23 34.09
C VAL A 14 -0.55 -36.66 32.74
N VAL A 15 -1.64 -35.91 32.75
CA VAL A 15 -2.06 -35.06 31.64
C VAL A 15 -0.97 -33.98 31.56
N VAL A 16 0.08 -34.27 30.78
CA VAL A 16 0.97 -33.25 30.28
C VAL A 16 0.14 -32.49 29.25
N SER A 17 -0.59 -31.47 29.74
CA SER A 17 -1.09 -30.41 28.88
C SER A 17 0.15 -29.69 28.38
N CYS A 18 0.50 -29.95 27.13
CA CYS A 18 1.39 -29.07 26.40
C CYS A 18 0.56 -27.81 26.17
N ASP A 19 0.71 -26.80 27.03
CA ASP A 19 0.25 -25.46 26.70
C ASP A 19 1.11 -25.02 25.51
N GLU A 20 0.62 -25.23 24.29
CA GLU A 20 1.08 -24.50 23.13
C GLU A 20 0.77 -23.03 23.42
N SER A 21 1.71 -22.37 24.10
CA SER A 21 1.71 -20.93 24.19
C SER A 21 1.89 -20.41 22.76
N TYR A 22 0.76 -20.05 22.15
CA TYR A 22 0.77 -19.28 20.91
C TYR A 22 1.42 -17.95 21.27
N VAL A 23 2.71 -17.82 20.95
CA VAL A 23 3.37 -16.53 20.94
C VAL A 23 2.68 -15.74 19.84
N THR A 24 1.72 -14.90 20.21
CA THR A 24 1.17 -13.89 19.29
C THR A 24 2.36 -13.10 18.78
N PRO A 25 2.72 -13.20 17.49
CA PRO A 25 3.95 -12.60 17.02
C PRO A 25 3.87 -11.09 17.22
N ASP A 26 4.92 -10.52 17.79
CA ASP A 26 5.00 -9.11 18.14
C ASP A 26 4.59 -8.21 16.95
N PRO A 27 3.53 -7.38 17.08
CA PRO A 27 3.10 -6.41 16.08
C PRO A 27 4.23 -5.52 15.57
N GLU A 28 5.19 -5.16 16.42
CA GLU A 28 6.32 -4.31 16.05
C GLU A 28 7.30 -5.06 15.17
N ALA A 29 7.65 -6.30 15.55
CA ALA A 29 8.48 -7.20 14.75
C ALA A 29 7.89 -7.50 13.37
N ARG A 30 6.56 -7.51 13.23
CA ARG A 30 5.89 -7.70 11.92
C ARG A 30 5.79 -6.43 11.08
N GLY A 31 5.99 -5.25 11.66
CA GLY A 31 5.86 -3.98 10.95
C GLY A 31 4.41 -3.52 10.73
N LEU A 32 3.46 -3.91 11.58
CA LEU A 32 2.04 -3.50 11.45
C LEU A 32 1.84 -1.97 11.52
N ASN A 33 2.81 -1.26 12.10
CA ASN A 33 2.81 0.20 12.25
C ASN A 33 3.34 0.94 11.01
N TYR A 34 3.79 0.25 9.94
CA TYR A 34 3.97 0.90 8.64
C TYR A 34 2.64 1.30 7.98
N TYR A 35 1.50 0.87 8.53
CA TYR A 35 0.17 1.31 8.10
C TYR A 35 -0.72 1.55 9.34
N PRO A 36 -0.50 2.64 10.09
CA PRO A 36 -1.29 2.93 11.28
C PRO A 36 -2.73 3.25 10.87
N LEU A 37 -3.69 2.64 11.58
CA LEU A 37 -5.13 2.84 11.38
C LEU A 37 -5.77 3.11 12.73
N GLN A 38 -6.22 4.35 12.91
CA GLN A 38 -6.99 4.77 14.07
C GLN A 38 -7.89 5.91 13.62
N VAL A 39 -9.16 5.90 14.04
CA VAL A 39 -10.11 6.98 13.75
C VAL A 39 -9.54 8.32 14.21
N GLY A 40 -9.65 9.33 13.34
CA GLY A 40 -9.08 10.66 13.51
C GLY A 40 -7.69 10.83 12.89
N ASN A 41 -6.93 9.75 12.64
CA ASN A 41 -5.62 9.89 12.01
C ASN A 41 -5.76 10.48 10.60
N TYR A 42 -4.88 11.40 10.25
CA TYR A 42 -4.85 12.01 8.93
C TYR A 42 -3.42 12.16 8.39
N ARG A 43 -3.34 12.27 7.06
CA ARG A 43 -2.13 12.62 6.30
C ARG A 43 -2.50 13.62 5.22
N VAL A 44 -1.70 14.65 5.04
CA VAL A 44 -1.83 15.65 3.98
C VAL A 44 -0.61 15.58 3.09
N TYR A 45 -0.83 15.60 1.79
CA TYR A 45 0.20 15.56 0.76
C TYR A 45 0.11 16.78 -0.14
N ASP A 46 1.26 17.30 -0.53
CA ASP A 46 1.38 18.10 -1.74
C ASP A 46 1.42 17.17 -2.95
N VAL A 47 0.60 17.46 -3.95
CA VAL A 47 0.44 16.65 -5.14
C VAL A 47 0.83 17.46 -6.37
N THR A 48 1.71 16.90 -7.19
CA THR A 48 1.94 17.32 -8.57
C THR A 48 1.43 16.24 -9.48
N ASP A 49 0.52 16.60 -10.39
CA ASP A 49 -0.17 15.68 -11.29
C ASP A 49 -0.05 16.21 -12.73
N ILE A 50 0.51 15.41 -13.63
CA ILE A 50 0.81 15.78 -15.01
C ILE A 50 0.27 14.69 -15.92
N GLU A 51 -0.74 15.03 -16.70
CA GLU A 51 -1.28 14.18 -17.76
C GLU A 51 -0.68 14.59 -19.11
N TYR A 52 -0.34 13.63 -19.96
CA TYR A 52 0.19 13.85 -21.30
C TYR A 52 -0.78 13.33 -22.34
N GLN A 53 -0.97 14.10 -23.40
CA GLN A 53 -1.66 13.67 -24.61
C GLN A 53 -0.98 14.31 -25.83
N ASN A 54 -0.50 13.49 -26.77
CA ASN A 54 0.21 13.93 -27.98
C ASN A 54 1.32 14.95 -27.67
N ASN A 55 2.17 14.60 -26.71
CA ASN A 55 3.30 15.37 -26.21
C ASN A 55 2.93 16.73 -25.56
N VAL A 56 1.64 16.97 -25.29
CA VAL A 56 1.16 18.15 -24.58
C VAL A 56 0.91 17.79 -23.11
N PRO A 57 1.65 18.39 -22.15
CA PRO A 57 1.40 18.20 -20.73
C PRO A 57 0.27 19.10 -20.22
N THR A 58 -0.58 18.55 -19.35
CA THR A 58 -1.52 19.30 -18.50
C THR A 58 -1.13 19.06 -17.04
N GLU A 59 -0.62 20.10 -16.39
CA GLU A 59 -0.11 20.04 -15.01
C GLU A 59 -1.10 20.67 -14.01
N LYS A 60 -1.22 20.03 -12.85
CA LYS A 60 -2.01 20.49 -11.71
C LYS A 60 -1.21 20.33 -10.42
N HIS A 61 -1.27 21.34 -9.57
CA HIS A 61 -0.77 21.29 -8.20
C HIS A 61 -1.94 21.51 -7.24
N PHE A 62 -2.00 20.69 -6.20
CA PHE A 62 -3.03 20.78 -5.17
C PHE A 62 -2.60 20.01 -3.92
N GLN A 63 -3.32 20.20 -2.82
CA GLN A 63 -3.15 19.42 -1.62
C GLN A 63 -4.21 18.33 -1.53
N MET A 64 -3.81 17.16 -1.06
CA MET A 64 -4.68 16.00 -0.85
C MET A 64 -4.60 15.57 0.60
N ARG A 65 -5.75 15.37 1.26
CA ARG A 65 -5.83 14.82 2.61
C ARG A 65 -6.48 13.45 2.57
N GLU A 66 -5.92 12.50 3.29
CA GLU A 66 -6.58 11.24 3.64
C GLU A 66 -6.76 11.20 5.15
N TRP A 67 -7.97 10.97 5.65
CA TRP A 67 -8.20 10.73 7.08
C TRP A 67 -9.08 9.52 7.33
N VAL A 68 -8.83 8.88 8.47
CA VAL A 68 -9.62 7.77 8.98
C VAL A 68 -10.89 8.34 9.63
N ALA A 69 -11.97 8.36 8.87
CA ALA A 69 -13.22 8.99 9.27
C ALA A 69 -14.01 8.15 10.27
N ASP A 70 -13.97 6.82 10.12
CA ASP A 70 -14.76 5.90 10.94
C ASP A 70 -14.17 4.47 10.91
N SER A 71 -14.72 3.58 11.72
CA SER A 71 -14.43 2.14 11.69
C SER A 71 -15.69 1.31 11.94
N PHE A 72 -15.81 0.18 11.26
CA PHE A 72 -16.94 -0.74 11.38
C PHE A 72 -16.48 -2.19 11.17
N LEU A 73 -17.31 -3.15 11.58
CA LEU A 73 -17.11 -4.57 11.25
C LEU A 73 -17.80 -4.87 9.93
N ASP A 74 -17.09 -5.52 9.01
CA ASP A 74 -17.67 -5.94 7.74
C ASP A 74 -18.49 -7.24 7.90
N GLN A 75 -19.06 -7.74 6.80
CA GLN A 75 -19.85 -8.98 6.80
C GLN A 75 -19.07 -10.24 7.20
N THR A 76 -17.74 -10.17 7.23
CA THR A 76 -16.86 -11.25 7.71
C THR A 76 -16.40 -11.04 9.15
N ASN A 77 -16.96 -10.03 9.83
CA ASN A 77 -16.59 -9.60 11.16
C ASN A 77 -15.14 -9.07 11.24
N ALA A 78 -14.61 -8.54 10.12
CA ALA A 78 -13.29 -7.92 10.07
C ALA A 78 -13.38 -6.41 10.33
N LEU A 79 -12.51 -5.90 11.21
CA LEU A 79 -12.43 -4.46 11.50
C LEU A 79 -11.92 -3.71 10.28
N THR A 80 -12.77 -2.84 9.76
CA THR A 80 -12.58 -2.08 8.54
C THR A 80 -12.69 -0.59 8.83
N TYR A 81 -11.81 0.19 8.23
CA TYR A 81 -11.69 1.62 8.44
C TYR A 81 -12.18 2.37 7.21
N LYS A 82 -13.02 3.39 7.39
CA LYS A 82 -13.43 4.30 6.33
C LYS A 82 -12.39 5.40 6.19
N ILE A 83 -11.80 5.52 5.01
CA ILE A 83 -10.88 6.60 4.66
C ILE A 83 -11.61 7.58 3.75
N ILE A 84 -11.65 8.85 4.13
CA ILE A 84 -12.10 9.92 3.24
C ILE A 84 -10.87 10.61 2.69
N ARG A 85 -10.84 10.75 1.37
CA ARG A 85 -9.88 11.57 0.66
C ARG A 85 -10.58 12.85 0.21
N SER A 86 -9.91 13.98 0.45
CA SER A 86 -10.36 15.30 0.00
C SER A 86 -9.19 16.04 -0.62
N VAL A 87 -9.50 17.02 -1.46
CA VAL A 87 -8.52 17.86 -2.15
C VAL A 87 -8.83 19.33 -1.92
N ARG A 88 -7.80 20.17 -2.05
CA ARG A 88 -7.94 21.64 -2.09
C ARG A 88 -6.84 22.25 -2.96
N PRO A 89 -7.10 23.37 -3.66
CA PRO A 89 -6.08 24.03 -4.48
C PRO A 89 -4.85 24.48 -3.69
N ASP A 90 -5.06 25.02 -2.48
CA ASP A 90 -4.00 25.56 -1.63
C ASP A 90 -4.35 25.46 -0.13
N ALA A 91 -3.42 25.87 0.73
CA ALA A 91 -3.56 25.76 2.18
C ALA A 91 -4.68 26.64 2.79
N GLN A 92 -5.15 27.67 2.09
CA GLN A 92 -6.18 28.60 2.55
C GLN A 92 -7.58 28.18 2.08
N SER A 93 -7.66 27.30 1.09
CA SER A 93 -8.89 26.77 0.56
C SER A 93 -9.53 25.71 1.47
N GLU A 94 -10.86 25.60 1.43
CA GLU A 94 -11.59 24.53 2.12
C GLU A 94 -11.34 23.16 1.46
N TRP A 95 -11.42 22.10 2.26
CA TRP A 95 -11.32 20.73 1.78
C TRP A 95 -12.61 20.32 1.06
N LEU A 96 -12.48 19.74 -0.14
CA LEU A 96 -13.58 19.14 -0.88
C LEU A 96 -13.37 17.63 -1.01
N ASP A 97 -14.37 16.85 -0.59
CA ASP A 97 -14.31 15.39 -0.67
C ASP A 97 -14.18 14.93 -2.13
N ASP A 98 -13.17 14.08 -2.36
CA ASP A 98 -12.81 13.53 -3.67
C ASP A 98 -13.24 12.06 -3.77
N SER A 99 -12.88 11.26 -2.77
CA SER A 99 -13.14 9.83 -2.80
C SER A 99 -13.28 9.21 -1.41
N VAL A 100 -14.04 8.12 -1.34
CA VAL A 100 -14.21 7.32 -0.13
C VAL A 100 -13.65 5.93 -0.40
N MET A 101 -12.83 5.44 0.51
CA MET A 101 -12.20 4.12 0.45
C MET A 101 -12.42 3.40 1.76
N THR A 102 -12.25 2.08 1.76
CA THR A 102 -12.19 1.30 2.98
C THR A 102 -10.86 0.56 3.07
N VAL A 103 -10.35 0.41 4.30
CA VAL A 103 -9.14 -0.35 4.56
C VAL A 103 -9.40 -1.38 5.62
N THR A 104 -9.11 -2.63 5.31
CA THR A 104 -9.10 -3.74 6.27
C THR A 104 -7.65 -4.12 6.51
N LYS A 105 -7.26 -4.30 7.77
CA LYS A 105 -5.91 -4.69 8.16
C LYS A 105 -5.98 -5.83 9.16
N ASP A 106 -5.28 -6.92 8.86
CA ASP A 106 -5.07 -8.03 9.78
C ASP A 106 -3.56 -8.23 10.03
N ASP A 107 -3.19 -9.37 10.61
CA ASP A 107 -1.81 -9.70 10.90
C ASP A 107 -1.00 -10.06 9.64
N LYS A 108 -1.66 -10.33 8.49
CA LYS A 108 -1.05 -10.79 7.24
C LYS A 108 -0.94 -9.70 6.19
N MET A 109 -1.90 -8.77 6.11
CA MET A 109 -1.94 -7.78 5.04
C MET A 109 -2.80 -6.55 5.35
N VAL A 110 -2.64 -5.54 4.49
CA VAL A 110 -3.50 -4.37 4.38
C VAL A 110 -4.23 -4.45 3.04
N ILE A 111 -5.55 -4.48 3.07
CA ILE A 111 -6.41 -4.47 1.88
C ILE A 111 -7.10 -3.12 1.80
N LEU A 112 -6.84 -2.38 0.71
CA LEU A 112 -7.58 -1.18 0.33
C LEU A 112 -8.69 -1.57 -0.64
N THR A 113 -9.92 -1.15 -0.38
CA THR A 113 -11.02 -1.22 -1.34
C THR A 113 -11.36 0.20 -1.81
N LYS A 114 -11.30 0.40 -3.12
CA LYS A 114 -11.68 1.65 -3.79
C LYS A 114 -12.52 1.29 -5.02
N ASP A 115 -13.66 1.96 -5.20
CA ASP A 115 -14.54 1.79 -6.36
C ASP A 115 -14.93 0.30 -6.59
N ASN A 116 -15.20 -0.43 -5.50
CA ASN A 116 -15.44 -1.88 -5.45
C ASN A 116 -14.26 -2.79 -5.85
N THR A 117 -13.08 -2.22 -6.11
CA THR A 117 -11.87 -2.99 -6.42
C THR A 117 -10.96 -3.10 -5.21
N LYS A 118 -10.46 -4.31 -4.93
CA LYS A 118 -9.57 -4.61 -3.80
C LYS A 118 -8.11 -4.64 -4.25
N TYR A 119 -7.25 -4.04 -3.44
CA TYR A 119 -5.80 -3.98 -3.63
C TYR A 119 -5.07 -4.36 -2.35
N ILE A 120 -4.13 -5.28 -2.42
CA ILE A 120 -3.20 -5.58 -1.32
C ILE A 120 -2.12 -4.50 -1.29
N LYS A 121 -2.24 -3.56 -0.36
CA LYS A 121 -1.30 -2.44 -0.22
C LYS A 121 0.00 -2.83 0.46
N LEU A 122 -0.09 -3.64 1.51
CA LEU A 122 1.05 -4.15 2.26
C LEU A 122 0.81 -5.61 2.64
N VAL A 123 1.89 -6.39 2.75
CA VAL A 123 1.90 -7.72 3.38
C VAL A 123 2.83 -7.74 4.59
N PHE A 124 2.54 -8.62 5.55
CA PHE A 124 3.23 -8.75 6.82
C PHE A 124 3.80 -10.17 7.04
N PRO A 125 4.94 -10.32 7.74
CA PRO A 125 5.84 -9.25 8.17
C PRO A 125 6.43 -8.42 7.01
N VAL A 126 6.66 -7.14 7.25
CA VAL A 126 7.39 -6.26 6.32
C VAL A 126 8.87 -6.62 6.36
N THR A 127 9.36 -7.27 5.30
CA THR A 127 10.72 -7.80 5.21
C THR A 127 11.34 -7.43 3.86
N GLU A 128 12.64 -7.10 3.87
CA GLU A 128 13.40 -6.75 2.66
C GLU A 128 13.25 -7.80 1.55
N GLY A 129 13.02 -7.36 0.31
CA GLY A 129 12.89 -8.23 -0.87
C GLY A 129 11.59 -9.03 -0.97
N ARG A 130 10.71 -8.96 0.04
CA ARG A 130 9.44 -9.67 -0.02
C ARG A 130 8.55 -9.08 -1.12
N THR A 131 8.00 -9.98 -1.92
CA THR A 131 7.18 -9.69 -3.09
C THR A 131 5.77 -10.25 -2.91
N TRP A 132 4.76 -9.55 -3.42
CA TRP A 132 3.38 -10.04 -3.46
C TRP A 132 2.63 -9.49 -4.68
N GLU A 133 1.53 -10.14 -5.04
CA GLU A 133 0.61 -9.68 -6.07
C GLU A 133 -0.37 -8.69 -5.45
N ALA A 134 -0.27 -7.41 -5.82
CA ALA A 134 -1.12 -6.36 -5.27
C ALA A 134 -2.57 -6.50 -5.74
N ASP A 135 -2.75 -7.09 -6.91
CA ASP A 135 -4.03 -7.27 -7.58
C ASP A 135 -4.65 -8.65 -7.33
N ALA A 136 -4.14 -9.44 -6.37
CA ALA A 136 -4.59 -10.83 -6.13
C ALA A 136 -6.11 -11.00 -5.88
N TYR A 137 -6.81 -9.94 -5.51
CA TYR A 137 -8.26 -9.94 -5.23
C TYR A 137 -9.11 -9.23 -6.28
N ASN A 138 -8.56 -8.92 -7.45
CA ASN A 138 -9.28 -8.32 -8.56
C ASN A 138 -8.97 -9.03 -9.89
N ASP A 139 -9.53 -8.53 -10.98
CA ASP A 139 -9.41 -9.04 -12.34
C ASP A 139 -8.39 -8.26 -13.18
N HIS A 140 -7.52 -7.47 -12.54
CA HIS A 140 -6.39 -6.81 -13.21
C HIS A 140 -5.26 -7.83 -13.40
N TYR A 141 -5.26 -8.44 -14.57
CA TYR A 141 -4.17 -9.26 -15.07
C TYR A 141 -4.00 -8.99 -16.57
N ASP A 142 -2.82 -9.27 -17.09
CA ASP A 142 -2.58 -9.16 -18.53
C ASP A 142 -3.08 -10.39 -19.31
N TYR A 143 -2.84 -10.43 -20.62
CA TYR A 143 -3.26 -11.54 -21.48
C TYR A 143 -2.56 -12.88 -21.16
N GLN A 144 -1.49 -12.88 -20.37
CA GLN A 144 -0.77 -14.08 -19.89
C GLN A 144 -1.24 -14.50 -18.48
N GLY A 145 -2.11 -13.70 -17.85
CA GLY A 145 -2.57 -13.92 -16.50
C GLY A 145 -1.64 -13.38 -15.41
N ASP A 146 -0.58 -12.64 -15.78
CA ASP A 146 0.31 -12.04 -14.79
C ASP A 146 -0.34 -10.81 -14.15
N ARG A 147 0.01 -10.58 -12.88
CA ARG A 147 -0.56 -9.52 -12.02
C ARG A 147 0.50 -8.50 -11.62
N GLU A 148 0.06 -7.31 -11.23
CA GLU A 148 0.94 -6.30 -10.64
C GLU A 148 1.63 -6.84 -9.39
N LYS A 149 2.96 -6.70 -9.32
CA LYS A 149 3.77 -7.15 -8.19
C LYS A 149 4.33 -5.96 -7.43
N HIS A 150 4.24 -6.02 -6.11
CA HIS A 150 4.88 -5.05 -5.22
C HIS A 150 6.07 -5.73 -4.55
N VAL A 151 7.18 -5.00 -4.40
CA VAL A 151 8.42 -5.51 -3.80
C VAL A 151 8.88 -4.55 -2.72
N TYR A 152 9.08 -5.05 -1.50
CA TYR A 152 9.69 -4.26 -0.44
C TYR A 152 11.17 -4.04 -0.68
N SER A 153 11.62 -2.82 -0.43
CA SER A 153 13.03 -2.46 -0.35
C SER A 153 13.30 -1.44 0.75
N ASN A 154 14.56 -1.31 1.16
CA ASN A 154 14.99 -0.36 2.19
C ASN A 154 14.22 -0.48 3.50
N VAL A 155 13.88 -1.70 3.89
CA VAL A 155 13.09 -1.97 5.08
C VAL A 155 13.90 -1.66 6.33
N GLY A 156 13.35 -0.82 7.21
CA GLY A 156 13.96 -0.42 8.45
C GLY A 156 15.05 0.65 8.32
N LYS A 157 15.24 1.21 7.12
CA LYS A 157 16.24 2.27 6.85
C LYS A 157 15.61 3.67 6.94
N PRO A 158 16.40 4.70 7.27
CA PRO A 158 15.90 6.07 7.26
C PRO A 158 15.62 6.56 5.85
N SER A 159 14.70 7.51 5.72
CA SER A 159 14.44 8.23 4.47
C SER A 159 14.07 9.68 4.77
N VAL A 160 14.48 10.59 3.89
CA VAL A 160 14.15 12.01 3.98
C VAL A 160 13.11 12.34 2.92
N VAL A 161 12.00 12.95 3.33
CA VAL A 161 10.93 13.43 2.44
C VAL A 161 10.54 14.83 2.90
N ASN A 162 10.54 15.79 1.98
CA ASN A 162 10.24 17.20 2.26
C ASN A 162 11.09 17.79 3.41
N ASP A 163 12.41 17.53 3.37
CA ASP A 163 13.38 17.92 4.41
C ASP A 163 13.11 17.39 5.83
N VAL A 164 12.18 16.44 5.97
CA VAL A 164 11.90 15.73 7.23
C VAL A 164 12.48 14.32 7.16
N GLU A 165 13.28 13.96 8.17
CA GLU A 165 13.84 12.62 8.32
C GLU A 165 12.84 11.68 9.03
N PHE A 166 12.69 10.48 8.48
CA PHE A 166 11.93 9.38 9.08
C PHE A 166 12.88 8.22 9.34
N ASP A 167 13.12 7.89 10.60
CA ASP A 167 14.15 6.92 11.03
C ASP A 167 13.96 5.51 10.47
N LYS A 168 12.71 5.08 10.34
CA LYS A 168 12.35 3.70 9.99
C LYS A 168 11.31 3.69 8.88
N THR A 169 11.73 3.35 7.67
CA THR A 169 10.87 3.31 6.48
C THR A 169 10.85 1.95 5.80
N ALA A 170 9.89 1.76 4.90
CA ALA A 170 9.85 0.67 3.93
C ALA A 170 9.43 1.26 2.58
N SER A 171 10.26 1.05 1.55
CA SER A 171 9.93 1.39 0.17
C SER A 171 9.21 0.22 -0.49
N ILE A 172 8.27 0.52 -1.38
CA ILE A 172 7.59 -0.45 -2.24
C ILE A 172 7.84 -0.04 -3.68
N THR A 173 8.48 -0.91 -4.46
CA THR A 173 8.54 -0.77 -5.92
C THR A 173 7.36 -1.50 -6.54
N ILE A 174 6.66 -0.85 -7.47
CA ILE A 174 5.43 -1.36 -8.08
C ILE A 174 5.72 -1.77 -9.53
N LEU A 175 5.82 -3.08 -9.75
CA LEU A 175 6.16 -3.69 -11.04
C LEU A 175 4.88 -4.01 -11.84
N PRO A 176 4.80 -3.60 -13.12
CA PRO A 176 3.65 -3.94 -13.96
C PRO A 176 3.55 -5.46 -14.21
N PRO A 177 2.36 -5.96 -14.62
CA PRO A 177 2.12 -7.39 -14.87
C PRO A 177 2.97 -7.99 -16.01
N VAL A 178 3.21 -7.25 -17.10
CA VAL A 178 4.09 -7.68 -18.22
C VAL A 178 5.39 -6.87 -18.25
N ALA A 179 6.46 -7.47 -18.77
CA ALA A 179 7.53 -6.74 -19.44
C ALA A 179 6.93 -5.86 -20.55
N LYS A 180 7.12 -4.55 -20.43
CA LYS A 180 6.49 -3.58 -21.32
C LYS A 180 7.18 -3.55 -22.69
N PRO A 181 6.48 -3.14 -23.77
CA PRO A 181 7.19 -2.78 -25.00
C PRO A 181 8.24 -1.70 -24.68
N ALA A 182 9.32 -1.65 -25.44
CA ALA A 182 10.42 -0.70 -25.20
C ALA A 182 9.98 0.77 -25.23
N THR A 183 8.81 1.03 -25.83
CA THR A 183 8.16 2.35 -25.94
C THR A 183 7.34 2.75 -24.72
N ASP A 184 7.40 1.99 -23.63
CA ASP A 184 6.56 2.20 -22.46
C ASP A 184 7.46 2.41 -21.22
N PHE A 185 7.33 3.55 -20.54
CA PHE A 185 8.10 3.86 -19.32
C PHE A 185 7.24 3.76 -18.08
N TYR A 186 7.69 2.96 -17.11
CA TYR A 186 7.00 2.71 -15.85
C TYR A 186 7.98 2.88 -14.70
N ASP A 187 7.73 3.85 -13.84
CA ASP A 187 8.47 4.05 -12.60
C ASP A 187 7.49 4.40 -11.48
N ARG A 188 7.26 3.44 -10.58
CA ARG A 188 6.22 3.55 -9.57
C ARG A 188 6.76 3.07 -8.24
N LYS A 189 6.66 3.94 -7.24
CA LYS A 189 7.23 3.71 -5.91
C LYS A 189 6.33 4.31 -4.84
N GLU A 190 6.24 3.64 -3.70
CA GLU A 190 5.69 4.22 -2.48
C GLU A 190 6.72 4.10 -1.34
N ILE A 191 6.69 5.02 -0.38
CA ILE A 191 7.50 4.92 0.85
C ILE A 191 6.56 5.06 2.05
N TYR A 192 6.69 4.15 3.00
CA TYR A 192 5.94 4.12 4.24
C TYR A 192 6.87 4.32 5.42
N ALA A 193 6.59 5.30 6.29
CA ALA A 193 7.29 5.47 7.56
C ALA A 193 6.54 4.75 8.68
N TYR A 194 7.30 4.15 9.59
CA TYR A 194 6.78 3.50 10.77
C TYR A 194 6.06 4.52 11.67
N GLY A 195 4.83 4.23 12.07
CA GLY A 195 3.99 5.10 12.90
C GLY A 195 3.24 6.20 12.14
N VAL A 196 3.57 6.44 10.87
CA VAL A 196 2.96 7.51 10.04
C VAL A 196 2.14 6.91 8.88
N GLY A 197 2.68 5.88 8.23
CA GLY A 197 2.13 5.32 6.99
C GLY A 197 2.79 5.91 5.76
N LYS A 198 2.04 6.03 4.66
CA LYS A 198 2.60 6.50 3.38
C LYS A 198 3.11 7.93 3.53
N ILE A 199 4.37 8.16 3.23
CA ILE A 199 5.03 9.47 3.25
C ILE A 199 5.35 10.00 1.86
N TYR A 200 5.43 9.10 0.87
CA TYR A 200 5.78 9.46 -0.50
C TYR A 200 5.13 8.49 -1.48
N ARG A 201 4.75 9.00 -2.66
CA ARG A 201 4.36 8.20 -3.82
C ARG A 201 4.92 8.84 -5.09
N LEU A 202 5.52 8.00 -5.92
CA LEU A 202 5.86 8.28 -7.31
C LEU A 202 5.02 7.39 -8.20
N PHE A 203 4.39 7.96 -9.21
CA PHE A 203 3.66 7.24 -10.23
C PHE A 203 4.00 7.82 -11.60
N HIS A 204 4.83 7.13 -12.37
CA HIS A 204 5.07 7.43 -13.77
C HIS A 204 4.61 6.26 -14.63
N ARG A 205 3.75 6.58 -15.59
CA ARG A 205 3.37 5.69 -16.70
C ARG A 205 3.31 6.53 -17.96
N LEU A 206 4.21 6.30 -18.91
CA LEU A 206 4.23 6.99 -20.20
C LEU A 206 4.25 5.96 -21.32
N SER A 207 3.57 6.28 -22.41
CA SER A 207 3.70 5.58 -23.68
C SER A 207 4.29 6.53 -24.71
N PHE A 208 5.30 6.06 -25.42
CA PHE A 208 6.03 6.79 -26.45
C PHE A 208 5.64 6.27 -27.83
N GLU A 209 5.75 7.13 -28.84
CA GLU A 209 5.49 6.74 -30.22
C GLU A 209 6.55 5.73 -30.71
N SER A 210 6.10 4.62 -31.29
CA SER A 210 6.98 3.69 -32.01
C SER A 210 7.11 4.15 -33.45
N CYS A 211 8.20 4.84 -33.79
CA CYS A 211 8.44 5.32 -35.15
C CYS A 211 9.17 4.24 -35.98
N ASP A 212 8.66 3.92 -37.18
CA ASP A 212 9.39 3.16 -38.20
C ASP A 212 10.28 4.15 -38.99
N PRO A 213 11.55 3.84 -39.36
CA PRO A 213 12.52 4.85 -39.84
C PRO A 213 12.16 5.57 -41.15
N VAL A 214 11.08 5.20 -41.82
CA VAL A 214 10.74 5.65 -43.19
C VAL A 214 9.77 6.84 -43.20
N ASP A 215 8.94 7.03 -42.17
CA ASP A 215 7.84 8.01 -42.19
C ASP A 215 7.85 9.04 -41.03
N CYS A 216 8.89 9.06 -40.21
CA CYS A 216 8.94 9.96 -39.06
C CYS A 216 10.02 11.05 -39.19
N SER A 217 9.62 12.28 -38.89
CA SER A 217 10.52 13.42 -38.62
C SER A 217 10.74 13.64 -37.10
N GLY A 218 10.24 12.72 -36.28
CA GLY A 218 10.00 12.89 -34.83
C GLY A 218 11.04 12.27 -33.91
N ASP A 219 11.22 12.91 -32.76
CA ASP A 219 12.09 12.57 -31.64
C ASP A 219 11.61 11.28 -30.95
N ASP A 220 12.51 10.32 -30.68
CA ASP A 220 12.23 9.07 -29.94
C ASP A 220 11.64 9.32 -28.52
N ASN A 221 11.62 10.58 -28.07
CA ASN A 221 11.02 11.02 -26.81
C ASN A 221 9.58 11.56 -26.93
N TYR A 222 8.91 11.43 -28.08
CA TYR A 222 7.53 11.90 -28.23
C TYR A 222 6.55 11.05 -27.39
N ILE A 223 5.93 11.68 -26.38
CA ILE A 223 4.98 11.02 -25.49
C ILE A 223 3.59 10.99 -26.15
N LEU A 224 3.09 9.82 -26.54
CA LEU A 224 1.73 9.66 -27.07
C LEU A 224 0.68 9.96 -26.00
N ASP A 225 0.82 9.31 -24.85
CA ASP A 225 -0.01 9.54 -23.68
C ASP A 225 0.74 9.16 -22.40
N GLY A 226 0.29 9.66 -21.27
CA GLY A 226 0.87 9.26 -20.00
C GLY A 226 0.38 10.06 -18.82
N HIS A 227 0.82 9.63 -17.65
CA HIS A 227 0.49 10.23 -16.37
C HIS A 227 1.73 10.14 -15.47
N LYS A 228 2.17 11.30 -15.00
CA LYS A 228 3.15 11.45 -13.93
C LYS A 228 2.48 12.06 -12.72
N ARG A 229 2.67 11.47 -11.55
CA ARG A 229 2.17 12.00 -10.30
C ARG A 229 3.13 11.76 -9.16
N THR A 230 3.34 12.80 -8.37
CA THR A 230 4.11 12.72 -7.13
C THR A 230 3.25 13.20 -5.98
N GLU A 231 3.27 12.46 -4.87
CA GLU A 231 2.60 12.82 -3.61
C GLU A 231 3.67 12.87 -2.53
N ILE A 232 3.84 14.04 -1.91
CA ILE A 232 4.85 14.28 -0.87
C ILE A 232 4.11 14.64 0.42
N LEU A 233 4.35 13.91 1.50
CA LEU A 233 3.73 14.22 2.80
C LEU A 233 4.20 15.58 3.31
N ILE A 234 3.25 16.42 3.69
CA ILE A 234 3.51 17.77 4.24
C ILE A 234 2.95 17.96 5.65
N ASP A 235 1.97 17.15 6.06
CA ASP A 235 1.42 17.17 7.43
C ASP A 235 0.79 15.81 7.77
N TYR A 236 0.78 15.45 9.05
CA TYR A 236 0.12 14.25 9.56
C TYR A 236 -0.16 14.39 11.04
N GLY A 237 -1.19 13.69 11.50
CA GLY A 237 -1.54 13.74 12.92
C GLY A 237 -2.87 13.08 13.19
N LYS A 238 -3.57 13.63 14.19
CA LYS A 238 -4.90 13.19 14.60
C LYS A 238 -5.79 14.42 14.78
N LEU A 239 -6.97 14.38 14.15
CA LEU A 239 -8.01 15.40 14.28
C LEU A 239 -8.58 15.46 15.71
#